data_AF-A0A8J7TXB6-F1
#
_entry.id   AF-A0A8J7TXB6-F1
#
_cell.length_a   1.000
_cell.length_b   1.000
_cell.length_c   1.000
_cell.angle_alpha   90.00
_cell.angle_beta   90.00
_cell.angle_gamma   90.00
#
_symmetry.space_group_name_H-M   'P 1'
#
loop_
_entity.id
_entity.type
_entity.pdbx_description
1 polymer ?
#
loop_
_entity_poly.entity_id
_entity_poly.type
_entity_poly.pdbx_seq_one_letter_code
_entity_poly.pdbx_strand_id
1 'polypeptide(L)'
;METALVSNVPGFAPNTDKKLVNPWGFTETADGQFRVSANGSGRGILLDAQGEKSGPDIIIPTPAGSPPGATSTPNGVVTNDTSDFVITEKGRSAPATLLFSTEDGTIAGWNPRLSQTRAVIAADQSASGAVYKLLALGSAGGANYIYATNFHNDTVDVFDKNFAPHTFFAGQFTDPNAPAGFAPFGVKNVNGVLFVTFAKQDADKHDDVAGP
;
A
#
# COMPACT_ATOMS: atom_id res chain seq x y z
N MET A 1 -19.07 14.33 -14.71
CA MET A 1 -19.49 14.94 -13.43
C MET A 1 -19.06 13.98 -12.35
N GLU A 2 -18.27 14.45 -11.39
CA GLU A 2 -17.85 13.67 -10.23
C GLU A 2 -18.73 14.02 -9.03
N THR A 3 -19.00 13.06 -8.16
CA THR A 3 -19.73 13.28 -6.90
C THR A 3 -18.80 12.94 -5.74
N ALA A 4 -18.42 13.93 -4.94
CA ALA A 4 -17.66 13.69 -3.72
C ALA A 4 -18.53 12.95 -2.69
N LEU A 5 -18.10 11.77 -2.24
CA LEU A 5 -18.84 10.94 -1.29
C LEU A 5 -18.45 11.23 0.17
N VAL A 6 -17.15 11.45 0.41
CA VAL A 6 -16.58 11.73 1.73
C VAL A 6 -15.41 12.71 1.61
N SER A 7 -15.20 13.52 2.64
CA SER A 7 -14.06 14.43 2.74
C SER A 7 -13.58 14.53 4.18
N ASN A 8 -12.31 14.92 4.39
CA ASN A 8 -11.84 15.37 5.70
C ASN A 8 -12.20 16.83 5.99
N VAL A 9 -12.69 17.59 5.01
CA VAL A 9 -13.14 18.98 5.14
C VAL A 9 -14.66 19.03 5.37
N PRO A 10 -15.13 19.53 6.53
CA PRO A 10 -16.56 19.64 6.80
C PRO A 10 -17.29 20.46 5.72
N GLY A 11 -18.40 19.91 5.21
CA GLY A 11 -19.26 20.57 4.22
C GLY A 11 -18.81 20.42 2.77
N PHE A 12 -17.68 19.76 2.49
CA PHE A 12 -17.22 19.53 1.11
C PHE A 12 -17.86 18.30 0.44
N ALA A 13 -18.30 17.32 1.25
CA ALA A 13 -19.00 16.12 0.82
C ALA A 13 -20.14 15.79 1.81
N PRO A 14 -21.11 14.93 1.45
CA PRO A 14 -22.17 14.51 2.36
C PRO A 14 -21.64 13.88 3.65
N ASN A 15 -20.55 13.12 3.56
CA ASN A 15 -19.90 12.48 4.70
C ASN A 15 -18.59 13.18 5.06
N THR A 16 -18.28 13.25 6.36
CA THR A 16 -17.02 13.81 6.86
C THR A 16 -16.28 12.82 7.74
N ASP A 17 -15.05 12.44 7.35
CA ASP A 17 -14.12 11.71 8.21
C ASP A 17 -12.80 12.48 8.32
N LYS A 18 -12.55 13.10 9.48
CA LYS A 18 -11.33 13.89 9.74
C LYS A 18 -10.04 13.09 9.63
N LYS A 19 -10.10 11.76 9.65
CA LYS A 19 -8.94 10.88 9.50
C LYS A 19 -8.67 10.51 8.04
N LEU A 20 -9.56 10.81 7.10
CA LEU A 20 -9.33 10.62 5.66
C LEU A 20 -8.40 11.70 5.10
N VAL A 21 -7.20 11.78 5.66
CA VAL A 21 -6.18 12.77 5.30
C VAL A 21 -5.27 12.18 4.25
N ASN A 22 -5.11 12.87 3.12
CA ASN A 22 -4.24 12.45 2.01
C ASN A 22 -4.50 11.00 1.58
N PRO A 23 -5.74 10.60 1.21
CA PRO A 23 -5.99 9.23 0.77
C PRO A 23 -5.36 8.96 -0.61
N TRP A 24 -4.73 7.80 -0.79
CA TRP A 24 -4.06 7.41 -2.05
C TRP A 24 -4.64 6.12 -2.64
N GLY A 25 -4.22 4.97 -2.13
CA GLY A 25 -4.67 3.67 -2.63
C GLY A 25 -5.95 3.18 -1.97
N PHE A 26 -6.69 2.34 -2.68
CA PHE A 26 -7.83 1.62 -2.13
C PHE A 26 -7.98 0.22 -2.74
N THR A 27 -8.69 -0.65 -2.01
CA THR A 27 -9.17 -1.94 -2.53
C THR A 27 -10.63 -2.13 -2.16
N GLU A 28 -11.38 -2.78 -3.04
CA GLU A 28 -12.75 -3.21 -2.75
C GLU A 28 -12.72 -4.50 -1.92
N THR A 29 -13.63 -4.62 -0.97
CA THR A 29 -13.89 -5.85 -0.20
C THR A 29 -14.94 -6.69 -0.92
N ALA A 30 -15.07 -7.97 -0.54
CA ALA A 30 -16.10 -8.85 -1.11
C ALA A 30 -17.54 -8.34 -0.86
N ASP A 31 -17.74 -7.48 0.15
CA ASP A 31 -19.03 -6.90 0.52
C ASP A 31 -19.31 -5.56 -0.20
N GLY A 32 -18.48 -5.17 -1.18
CA GLY A 32 -18.64 -3.92 -1.93
C GLY A 32 -18.27 -2.65 -1.15
N GLN A 33 -17.47 -2.81 -0.09
CA GLN A 33 -16.92 -1.70 0.67
C GLN A 33 -15.51 -1.37 0.17
N PHE A 34 -15.01 -0.19 0.48
CA PHE A 34 -13.69 0.29 0.07
C PHE A 34 -12.79 0.45 1.28
N ARG A 35 -11.68 -0.30 1.32
CA ARG A 35 -10.60 -0.03 2.26
C ARG A 35 -9.65 0.98 1.61
N VAL A 36 -9.51 2.14 2.22
CA VAL A 36 -8.70 3.26 1.71
C VAL A 36 -7.50 3.50 2.63
N SER A 37 -6.32 3.66 2.03
CA SER A 37 -5.09 4.09 2.71
C SER A 37 -5.09 5.61 2.88
N ALA A 38 -5.31 6.08 4.10
CA ALA A 38 -5.22 7.48 4.49
C ALA A 38 -3.79 7.80 4.96
N ASN A 39 -2.94 8.20 4.02
CA ASN A 39 -1.52 8.44 4.21
C ASN A 39 -1.25 9.41 5.38
N GLY A 40 -1.93 10.56 5.39
CA GLY A 40 -1.68 11.61 6.37
C GLY A 40 -2.19 11.32 7.79
N SER A 41 -2.84 10.18 8.01
CA SER A 41 -3.30 9.78 9.36
C SER A 41 -2.81 8.40 9.79
N GLY A 42 -2.05 7.69 8.94
CA GLY A 42 -1.54 6.35 9.24
C GLY A 42 -2.63 5.29 9.35
N ARG A 43 -3.68 5.37 8.51
CA ARG A 43 -4.89 4.53 8.68
C ARG A 43 -5.37 3.85 7.41
N GLY A 44 -5.93 2.66 7.58
CA GLY A 44 -6.81 1.99 6.62
C GLY A 44 -8.27 2.21 7.02
N ILE A 45 -8.97 3.11 6.32
CA ILE A 45 -10.37 3.50 6.60
C ILE A 45 -11.31 2.63 5.76
N LEU A 46 -12.37 2.11 6.36
CA LEU A 46 -13.41 1.36 5.63
C LEU A 46 -14.59 2.27 5.35
N LEU A 47 -14.93 2.41 4.07
CA LEU A 47 -16.05 3.18 3.59
C LEU A 47 -17.00 2.26 2.83
N ASP A 48 -18.31 2.48 2.94
CA ASP A 48 -19.25 1.85 2.02
C ASP A 48 -19.33 2.60 0.68
N ALA A 49 -20.19 2.12 -0.22
CA ALA A 49 -20.40 2.71 -1.54
C ALA A 49 -21.03 4.11 -1.51
N GLN A 50 -21.52 4.57 -0.36
CA GLN A 50 -22.05 5.92 -0.16
C GLN A 50 -20.99 6.85 0.49
N GLY A 51 -19.81 6.33 0.81
CA GLY A 51 -18.76 7.06 1.51
C GLY A 51 -18.98 7.19 3.02
N GLU A 52 -19.92 6.44 3.59
CA GLU A 52 -20.09 6.38 5.03
C GLU A 52 -19.06 5.42 5.65
N LYS A 53 -18.58 5.77 6.83
CA LYS A 53 -17.63 4.95 7.57
C LYS A 53 -18.30 3.66 8.02
N SER A 54 -17.76 2.52 7.61
CA SER A 54 -18.42 1.21 7.77
C SER A 54 -17.62 0.22 8.64
N GLY A 55 -16.82 0.71 9.59
CA GLY A 55 -16.07 -0.14 10.52
C GLY A 55 -14.90 0.57 11.22
N PRO A 56 -14.12 -0.18 12.03
CA PRO A 56 -12.94 0.37 12.69
C PRO A 56 -11.83 0.70 11.69
N ASP A 57 -11.06 1.73 12.03
CA ASP A 57 -9.81 2.04 11.34
C ASP A 57 -8.76 0.97 11.69
N ILE A 58 -7.98 0.60 10.67
CA ILE A 58 -6.73 -0.13 10.88
C ILE A 58 -5.64 0.91 11.06
N ILE A 59 -4.88 0.81 12.16
CA ILE A 59 -3.68 1.62 12.39
C ILE A 59 -2.51 0.89 11.74
N ILE A 60 -1.83 1.57 10.83
CA ILE A 60 -0.60 1.08 10.21
C ILE A 60 0.57 1.57 11.09
N PRO A 61 1.42 0.68 11.61
CA PRO A 61 2.58 1.06 12.42
C PRO A 61 3.68 1.70 11.56
N THR A 62 4.46 2.60 12.17
CA THR A 62 5.71 3.13 11.60
C THR A 62 6.85 2.12 11.74
N PRO A 63 7.88 2.16 10.87
CA PRO A 63 9.08 1.33 11.01
C PRO A 63 9.80 1.54 12.35
N ALA A 64 10.55 0.54 12.77
CA ALA A 64 11.31 0.60 14.02
C ALA A 64 12.35 1.74 13.95
N GLY A 65 12.50 2.49 15.05
CA GLY A 65 13.41 3.64 15.11
C GLY A 65 12.80 4.97 14.63
N SER A 66 11.54 4.97 14.18
CA SER A 66 10.81 6.21 13.89
C SER A 66 10.72 7.11 15.14
N PRO A 67 10.72 8.46 14.98
CA PRO A 67 10.59 9.38 16.11
C PRO A 67 9.30 9.14 16.93
N PRO A 68 9.32 9.42 18.25
CA PRO A 68 8.12 9.34 19.06
C PRO A 68 6.99 10.20 18.50
N GLY A 69 5.80 9.61 18.35
CA GLY A 69 4.62 10.29 17.80
C GLY A 69 4.59 10.38 16.27
N ALA A 70 5.54 9.74 15.56
CA ALA A 70 5.49 9.62 14.11
C ALA A 70 4.18 8.94 13.66
N THR A 71 3.69 9.37 12.50
CA THR A 71 2.51 8.82 11.83
C THR A 71 2.98 8.10 10.58
N SER A 72 2.54 6.85 10.39
CA SER A 72 2.88 6.10 9.19
C SER A 72 2.21 6.70 7.95
N THR A 73 2.79 6.46 6.79
CA THR A 73 2.39 7.00 5.48
C THR A 73 1.88 5.90 4.54
N PRO A 74 0.77 5.20 4.84
CA PRO A 74 0.24 4.15 3.97
C PRO A 74 -0.18 4.73 2.61
N ASN A 75 0.19 4.05 1.53
CA ASN A 75 -0.11 4.49 0.16
C ASN A 75 -0.97 3.44 -0.55
N GLY A 76 -0.42 2.29 -0.93
CA GLY A 76 -1.18 1.19 -1.53
C GLY A 76 -1.89 0.29 -0.51
N VAL A 77 -2.98 -0.36 -0.94
CA VAL A 77 -3.63 -1.45 -0.21
C VAL A 77 -4.21 -2.47 -1.18
N VAL A 78 -4.08 -3.76 -0.86
CA VAL A 78 -4.68 -4.88 -1.62
C VAL A 78 -5.28 -5.92 -0.70
N THR A 79 -6.36 -6.56 -1.17
CA THR A 79 -6.92 -7.77 -0.55
C THR A 79 -6.02 -8.97 -0.88
N ASN A 80 -5.74 -9.80 0.14
CA ASN A 80 -5.08 -11.08 -0.04
C ASN A 80 -6.11 -12.21 0.02
N ASP A 81 -6.26 -12.90 -1.10
CA ASP A 81 -7.14 -14.06 -1.29
C ASP A 81 -6.38 -15.40 -1.19
N THR A 82 -5.10 -15.36 -0.87
CA THR A 82 -4.23 -16.54 -0.72
C THR A 82 -4.11 -16.98 0.76
N SER A 83 -3.53 -18.16 0.98
CA SER A 83 -3.10 -18.62 2.31
C SER A 83 -1.66 -18.21 2.67
N ASP A 84 -0.96 -17.52 1.76
CA ASP A 84 0.40 -17.03 1.95
C ASP A 84 0.40 -15.70 2.73
N PHE A 85 1.58 -15.10 2.93
CA PHE A 85 1.75 -13.80 3.61
C PHE A 85 1.26 -13.84 5.07
N VAL A 86 1.72 -14.86 5.80
CA VAL A 86 1.36 -15.08 7.21
C VAL A 86 2.02 -14.04 8.11
N ILE A 87 1.20 -13.31 8.86
CA ILE A 87 1.64 -12.35 9.88
C ILE A 87 1.42 -12.92 11.28
N THR A 88 2.21 -12.44 12.25
CA THR A 88 2.11 -12.87 13.65
C THR A 88 1.96 -11.68 14.57
N GLU A 89 0.94 -11.71 15.43
CA GLU A 89 0.66 -10.69 16.43
C GLU A 89 0.37 -11.38 17.76
N LYS A 90 1.12 -11.01 18.81
CA LYS A 90 0.96 -11.55 20.18
C LYS A 90 0.93 -13.08 20.23
N GLY A 91 1.84 -13.73 19.51
CA GLY A 91 2.00 -15.19 19.48
C GLY A 91 0.92 -15.96 18.71
N ARG A 92 0.05 -15.27 17.96
CA ARG A 92 -0.94 -15.89 17.07
C ARG A 92 -0.62 -15.52 15.63
N SER A 93 -0.78 -16.47 14.72
CA SER A 93 -0.45 -16.30 13.30
C SER A 93 -1.67 -16.54 12.41
N ALA A 94 -1.79 -15.77 11.35
CA ALA A 94 -2.79 -15.94 10.30
C ALA A 94 -2.30 -15.29 9.00
N PRO A 95 -2.73 -15.76 7.81
CA PRO A 95 -2.52 -15.04 6.56
C PRO A 95 -3.07 -13.61 6.68
N ALA A 96 -2.32 -12.61 6.22
CA ALA A 96 -2.86 -11.26 6.13
C ALA A 96 -4.10 -11.29 5.21
N THR A 97 -5.19 -10.62 5.59
CA THR A 97 -6.36 -10.43 4.70
C THR A 97 -6.25 -9.16 3.87
N LEU A 98 -5.50 -8.18 4.39
CA LEU A 98 -5.16 -6.94 3.70
C LEU A 98 -3.66 -6.74 3.82
N LEU A 99 -3.05 -6.24 2.76
CA LEU A 99 -1.65 -5.84 2.70
C LEU A 99 -1.57 -4.36 2.32
N PHE A 100 -0.75 -3.62 3.04
CA PHE A 100 -0.52 -2.20 2.86
C PHE A 100 0.94 -1.97 2.50
N SER A 101 1.20 -1.09 1.53
CA SER A 101 2.51 -0.47 1.33
C SER A 101 2.53 0.91 2.00
N THR A 102 3.72 1.35 2.38
CA THR A 102 3.93 2.67 3.00
C THR A 102 5.07 3.41 2.32
N GLU A 103 4.97 4.74 2.28
CA GLU A 103 6.09 5.60 1.86
C GLU A 103 7.23 5.58 2.89
N ASP A 104 6.98 5.05 4.09
CA ASP A 104 8.00 4.73 5.10
C ASP A 104 8.88 3.52 4.74
N GLY A 105 8.65 2.87 3.59
CA GLY A 105 9.46 1.75 3.11
C GLY A 105 9.09 0.40 3.73
N THR A 106 7.86 0.25 4.22
CA THR A 106 7.38 -1.01 4.84
C THR A 106 6.20 -1.62 4.10
N ILE A 107 6.08 -2.95 4.18
CA ILE A 107 4.87 -3.71 3.86
C ILE A 107 4.25 -4.19 5.17
N ALA A 108 2.99 -3.82 5.41
CA ALA A 108 2.25 -4.20 6.61
C ALA A 108 1.05 -5.08 6.27
N GLY A 109 0.83 -6.16 7.03
CA GLY A 109 -0.33 -7.03 6.90
C GLY A 109 -1.33 -6.81 8.02
N TRP A 110 -2.62 -7.03 7.73
CA TRP A 110 -3.69 -7.02 8.73
C TRP A 110 -4.61 -8.23 8.60
N ASN A 111 -5.00 -8.79 9.74
CA ASN A 111 -6.04 -9.81 9.83
C ASN A 111 -6.92 -9.54 11.08
N PRO A 112 -8.26 -9.44 10.93
CA PRO A 112 -9.16 -9.12 12.05
C PRO A 112 -9.16 -10.17 13.16
N ARG A 113 -8.77 -11.41 12.88
CA ARG A 113 -8.65 -12.49 13.88
C ARG A 113 -7.46 -12.27 14.82
N LEU A 114 -6.45 -11.53 14.36
CA LEU A 114 -5.26 -11.19 15.15
C LEU A 114 -5.47 -9.88 15.92
N SER A 115 -6.00 -8.85 15.26
CA SER A 115 -6.28 -7.55 15.84
C SER A 115 -7.40 -6.84 15.07
N GLN A 116 -8.37 -6.27 15.78
CA GLN A 116 -9.45 -5.51 15.13
C GLN A 116 -9.00 -4.16 14.57
N THR A 117 -7.85 -3.63 15.00
CA THR A 117 -7.48 -2.22 14.75
C THR A 117 -6.00 -1.99 14.44
N ARG A 118 -5.14 -3.01 14.40
CA ARG A 118 -3.69 -2.83 14.20
C ARG A 118 -3.12 -3.79 13.18
N ALA A 119 -2.45 -3.26 12.17
CA ALA A 119 -1.62 -4.02 11.25
C ALA A 119 -0.24 -4.35 11.88
N VAL A 120 0.50 -5.23 11.21
CA VAL A 120 1.84 -5.71 11.60
C VAL A 120 2.79 -5.48 10.44
N ILE A 121 3.95 -4.88 10.69
CA ILE A 121 5.03 -4.79 9.68
C ILE A 121 5.55 -6.19 9.42
N ALA A 122 5.52 -6.60 8.16
CA ALA A 122 5.94 -7.92 7.73
C ALA A 122 7.22 -7.87 6.87
N ALA A 123 7.46 -6.76 6.17
CA ALA A 123 8.75 -6.43 5.56
C ALA A 123 9.10 -4.96 5.85
N ASP A 124 10.37 -4.69 6.13
CA ASP A 124 10.89 -3.36 6.44
C ASP A 124 12.14 -3.06 5.61
N GLN A 125 12.00 -2.17 4.65
CA GLN A 125 13.06 -1.67 3.77
C GLN A 125 13.34 -0.18 4.02
N SER A 126 12.88 0.38 5.16
CA SER A 126 13.06 1.79 5.52
C SER A 126 14.53 2.20 5.56
N ALA A 127 15.42 1.31 6.03
CA ALA A 127 16.86 1.54 6.06
C ALA A 127 17.50 1.70 4.66
N SER A 128 16.83 1.23 3.61
CA SER A 128 17.25 1.42 2.22
C SER A 128 16.66 2.68 1.56
N GLY A 129 15.91 3.48 2.32
CA GLY A 129 15.20 4.66 1.80
C GLY A 129 14.06 4.31 0.85
N ALA A 130 13.48 3.11 0.96
CA ALA A 130 12.39 2.70 0.09
C ALA A 130 11.16 3.60 0.28
N VAL A 131 10.54 4.01 -0.82
CA VAL A 131 9.28 4.75 -0.82
C VAL A 131 8.27 3.96 -1.64
N TYR A 132 7.45 3.15 -0.96
CA TYR A 132 6.47 2.34 -1.67
C TYR A 132 5.21 3.12 -1.98
N LYS A 133 4.89 3.21 -3.28
CA LYS A 133 3.63 3.75 -3.78
C LYS A 133 2.57 2.65 -3.76
N LEU A 134 2.15 2.13 -4.91
CA LEU A 134 1.19 1.01 -4.96
C LEU A 134 1.84 -0.36 -4.79
N LEU A 135 1.01 -1.36 -4.47
CA LEU A 135 1.38 -2.76 -4.47
C LEU A 135 0.33 -3.63 -5.18
N ALA A 136 0.75 -4.80 -5.66
CA ALA A 136 -0.11 -5.80 -6.27
C ALA A 136 0.27 -7.21 -5.79
N LEU A 137 -0.71 -8.10 -5.76
CA LEU A 137 -0.48 -9.54 -5.64
C LEU A 137 -0.44 -10.18 -7.03
N GLY A 138 0.45 -11.15 -7.21
CA GLY A 138 0.48 -11.97 -8.41
C GLY A 138 1.20 -13.29 -8.19
N SER A 139 0.98 -14.22 -9.12
CA SER A 139 1.58 -15.54 -9.07
C SER A 139 2.51 -15.78 -10.26
N ALA A 140 3.63 -16.45 -9.99
CA ALA A 140 4.61 -16.84 -11.00
C ALA A 140 5.17 -18.22 -10.62
N GLY A 141 5.22 -19.15 -11.58
CA GLY A 141 5.74 -20.50 -11.32
C GLY A 141 5.00 -21.29 -10.22
N GLY A 142 3.73 -20.96 -9.96
CA GLY A 142 2.93 -21.58 -8.89
C GLY A 142 3.15 -21.02 -7.49
N ALA A 143 3.99 -20.00 -7.31
CA ALA A 143 4.18 -19.27 -6.06
C ALA A 143 3.52 -17.89 -6.13
N ASN A 144 3.10 -17.35 -4.98
CA ASN A 144 2.53 -16.01 -4.84
C ASN A 144 3.60 -15.01 -4.39
N TYR A 145 3.49 -13.79 -4.90
CA TYR A 145 4.40 -12.68 -4.64
C TYR A 145 3.65 -11.37 -4.44
N ILE A 146 4.23 -10.51 -3.62
CA ILE A 146 3.89 -9.08 -3.54
C ILE A 146 4.84 -8.34 -4.47
N TYR A 147 4.30 -7.44 -5.29
CA TYR A 147 5.04 -6.52 -6.13
C TYR A 147 4.75 -5.12 -5.63
N ALA A 148 5.76 -4.38 -5.16
CA ALA A 148 5.62 -3.02 -4.65
C ALA A 148 6.49 -2.07 -5.46
N THR A 149 5.92 -0.97 -5.95
CA THR A 149 6.69 0.05 -6.67
C THR A 149 7.48 0.88 -5.68
N ASN A 150 8.80 0.73 -5.68
CA ASN A 150 9.73 1.51 -4.88
C ASN A 150 10.15 2.75 -5.68
N PHE A 151 9.41 3.83 -5.47
CA PHE A 151 9.56 5.02 -6.29
C PHE A 151 10.91 5.67 -6.10
N HIS A 152 11.44 5.73 -4.87
CA HIS A 152 12.74 6.35 -4.58
C HIS A 152 13.91 5.61 -5.24
N ASN A 153 13.89 4.27 -5.21
CA ASN A 153 15.00 3.45 -5.69
C ASN A 153 14.87 3.02 -7.16
N ASP A 154 13.82 3.45 -7.87
CA ASP A 154 13.58 3.09 -9.27
C ASP A 154 13.50 1.57 -9.49
N THR A 155 12.73 0.89 -8.62
CA THR A 155 12.54 -0.56 -8.68
C THR A 155 11.09 -0.96 -8.48
N VAL A 156 10.74 -2.16 -8.94
CA VAL A 156 9.61 -2.93 -8.39
C VAL A 156 10.20 -3.99 -7.48
N ASP A 157 10.05 -3.80 -6.18
CA ASP A 157 10.52 -4.73 -5.17
C ASP A 157 9.53 -5.89 -5.05
N VAL A 158 10.05 -7.11 -5.05
CA VAL A 158 9.24 -8.33 -5.00
C VAL A 158 9.48 -9.00 -3.66
N PHE A 159 8.40 -9.45 -3.01
CA PHE A 159 8.45 -10.24 -1.79
C PHE A 159 7.79 -11.59 -2.00
N ASP A 160 8.44 -12.65 -1.53
CA ASP A 160 7.88 -13.99 -1.54
C ASP A 160 6.76 -14.17 -0.49
N LYS A 161 6.18 -15.38 -0.45
CA LYS A 161 5.11 -15.75 0.48
C LYS A 161 5.43 -15.52 1.98
N ASN A 162 6.70 -15.42 2.34
CA ASN A 162 7.17 -15.18 3.71
C ASN A 162 7.62 -13.72 3.92
N PHE A 163 7.30 -12.83 2.99
CA PHE A 163 7.75 -11.44 2.97
C PHE A 163 9.27 -11.27 2.77
N ALA A 164 9.98 -12.31 2.32
CA ALA A 164 11.41 -12.20 2.03
C ALA A 164 11.61 -11.55 0.65
N PRO A 165 12.60 -10.64 0.49
CA PRO A 165 12.93 -10.09 -0.82
C PRO A 165 13.21 -11.19 -1.85
N HIS A 166 12.69 -11.00 -3.06
CA HIS A 166 12.83 -11.93 -4.16
C HIS A 166 13.31 -11.21 -5.43
N THR A 167 14.10 -11.91 -6.24
CA THR A 167 14.56 -11.41 -7.54
C THR A 167 14.47 -12.55 -8.54
N PHE A 168 13.69 -12.35 -9.60
CA PHE A 168 13.59 -13.32 -10.69
C PHE A 168 14.83 -13.28 -11.58
N PHE A 169 15.28 -12.07 -11.92
CA PHE A 169 16.48 -11.79 -12.70
C PHE A 169 16.93 -10.34 -12.51
N ALA A 170 18.18 -10.05 -12.84
CA ALA A 170 18.72 -8.69 -12.79
C ALA A 170 18.01 -7.79 -13.82
N GLY A 171 17.64 -6.57 -13.42
CA GLY A 171 16.93 -5.64 -14.30
C GLY A 171 15.45 -5.95 -14.53
N GLN A 172 14.85 -6.81 -13.70
CA GLN A 172 13.40 -7.04 -13.71
C GLN A 172 12.62 -5.73 -13.56
N PHE A 173 11.48 -5.62 -14.27
CA PHE A 173 10.57 -4.47 -14.22
C PHE A 173 11.21 -3.12 -14.57
N THR A 174 12.30 -3.12 -15.34
CA THR A 174 12.87 -1.90 -15.93
C THR A 174 12.27 -1.63 -17.31
N ASP A 175 12.13 -0.35 -17.68
CA ASP A 175 11.81 0.07 -19.04
C ASP A 175 13.00 0.87 -19.61
N PRO A 176 13.77 0.29 -20.56
CA PRO A 176 14.91 0.99 -21.14
C PRO A 176 14.52 2.22 -21.98
N ASN A 177 13.24 2.39 -22.30
CA ASN A 177 12.71 3.55 -23.02
C ASN A 177 12.02 4.56 -22.10
N ALA A 178 11.96 4.31 -20.78
CA ALA A 178 11.42 5.27 -19.84
C ALA A 178 12.22 6.59 -19.92
N PRO A 179 11.56 7.76 -19.97
CA PRO A 179 12.27 9.03 -19.94
C PRO A 179 13.14 9.15 -18.69
N ALA A 180 14.29 9.78 -18.82
CA ALA A 180 15.22 9.94 -17.69
C ALA A 180 14.53 10.59 -16.48
N GLY A 181 14.77 10.01 -15.31
CA GLY A 181 14.18 10.45 -14.04
C GLY A 181 12.76 9.97 -13.79
N PHE A 182 12.22 9.04 -14.61
CA PHE A 182 10.97 8.36 -14.31
C PHE A 182 11.24 7.07 -13.54
N ALA A 183 10.39 6.78 -12.55
CA ALA A 183 10.45 5.57 -11.73
C ALA A 183 9.06 4.92 -11.57
N PRO A 184 8.98 3.60 -11.25
CA PRO A 184 7.72 2.91 -11.02
C PRO A 184 6.87 3.58 -9.93
N PHE A 185 5.60 3.85 -10.23
CA PHE A 185 4.67 4.54 -9.35
C PHE A 185 3.38 3.74 -9.09
N GLY A 186 2.79 3.19 -10.16
CA GLY A 186 1.63 2.32 -10.06
C GLY A 186 1.97 0.89 -10.46
N VAL A 187 1.32 -0.08 -9.83
CA VAL A 187 1.38 -1.49 -10.25
C VAL A 187 0.02 -2.14 -10.11
N LYS A 188 -0.37 -2.92 -11.11
CA LYS A 188 -1.61 -3.71 -11.09
C LYS A 188 -1.40 -5.04 -11.79
N ASN A 189 -1.86 -6.13 -11.17
CA ASN A 189 -2.00 -7.40 -11.83
C ASN A 189 -3.38 -7.49 -12.51
N VAL A 190 -3.40 -7.75 -13.82
CA VAL A 190 -4.61 -8.01 -14.59
C VAL A 190 -4.42 -9.34 -15.31
N ASN A 191 -5.17 -10.36 -14.90
CA ASN A 191 -5.15 -11.70 -15.49
C ASN A 191 -3.74 -12.33 -15.60
N GLY A 192 -2.89 -12.11 -14.59
CA GLY A 192 -1.53 -12.65 -14.54
C GLY A 192 -0.48 -11.79 -15.25
N VAL A 193 -0.88 -10.65 -15.83
CA VAL A 193 0.04 -9.67 -16.41
C VAL A 193 0.16 -8.49 -15.46
N LEU A 194 1.40 -8.18 -15.07
CA LEU A 194 1.69 -6.98 -14.29
C LEU A 194 1.84 -5.77 -15.21
N PHE A 195 1.01 -4.77 -14.97
CA PHE A 195 1.11 -3.45 -15.56
C PHE A 195 1.76 -2.52 -14.55
N VAL A 196 2.82 -1.84 -14.96
CA VAL A 196 3.55 -0.87 -14.15
C VAL A 196 3.48 0.47 -14.85
N THR A 197 3.12 1.52 -14.12
CA THR A 197 3.15 2.90 -14.60
C THR A 197 4.32 3.63 -13.97
N PHE A 198 4.85 4.62 -14.69
CA PHE A 198 6.01 5.39 -14.27
C PHE A 198 5.64 6.87 -14.12
N ALA A 199 6.24 7.52 -13.12
CA ALA A 199 6.10 8.96 -12.89
C ALA A 199 7.49 9.61 -12.76
N LYS A 200 7.59 10.89 -13.10
CA LYS A 200 8.85 11.64 -13.00
C LYS A 200 9.15 11.94 -11.54
N GLN A 201 10.30 11.51 -11.03
CA GLN A 201 10.77 11.82 -9.69
C GLN A 201 11.10 13.32 -9.55
N ASP A 202 10.79 13.88 -8.39
CA ASP A 202 11.36 15.15 -7.95
C ASP A 202 12.84 15.00 -7.55
N ALA A 203 13.43 16.08 -7.01
CA ALA A 203 14.85 16.09 -6.64
C ALA A 203 15.15 15.15 -5.46
N ASP A 204 14.20 14.99 -4.53
CA ASP A 204 14.31 14.15 -3.34
C ASP A 204 13.95 12.69 -3.64
N LYS A 205 13.41 12.42 -4.82
CA LYS A 205 12.90 11.11 -5.29
C LYS A 205 11.79 10.55 -4.41
N HIS A 206 11.16 11.38 -3.59
CA HIS A 206 10.08 10.97 -2.70
C HIS A 206 8.73 11.08 -3.40
N ASP A 207 8.51 12.21 -4.08
CA ASP A 207 7.26 12.53 -4.75
C ASP A 207 7.47 12.77 -6.24
N ASP A 208 6.37 12.66 -6.99
CA ASP A 208 6.38 12.95 -8.40
C ASP A 208 6.43 14.46 -8.66
N VAL A 209 7.08 14.84 -9.75
CA VAL A 209 6.96 16.20 -10.27
C VAL A 209 5.53 16.38 -10.75
N ALA A 210 4.80 17.29 -10.10
CA ALA A 210 3.43 17.61 -10.46
C ALA A 210 3.27 17.86 -11.97
N GLY A 211 2.24 17.24 -12.54
CA GLY A 211 1.84 17.49 -13.92
C GLY A 211 1.45 18.96 -14.16
N PRO A 212 1.50 19.41 -15.43
CA PRO A 212 1.09 20.76 -15.83
C PRO A 212 -0.40 21.03 -15.64
#